data_AF-A0A8T4UBU4-F1
#
_entry.id   AF-A0A8T4UBU4-F1
#
_cell.length_a   1.000
_cell.length_b   1.000
_cell.length_c   1.000
_cell.angle_alpha   90.00
_cell.angle_beta   90.00
_cell.angle_gamma   90.00
#
_symmetry.space_group_name_H-M   'P 1'
#
loop_
_entity.id
_entity.type
_entity.pdbx_description
1 polymer ?
#
loop_
_entity_poly.entity_id
_entity_poly.type
_entity_poly.pdbx_seq_one_letter_code
_entity_poly.pdbx_strand_id
1 'polypeptide(L)'
;MYIREAHKRNLVVPNAHFQEKERKVTGGYVKESEPGIYDFILVLDFKSLYPSVIRTFNIDPSSFLGLEYEGDCIKVINGACYKREEGILPEILTGLWVARDKFRKDGNELGRYAVKILMNSFWGALASPASRFFNMDMANSITKTCQFLIKNTADLIEEKGYHVIYGDTDSLFLLSKCDDLDTGEELGKKLAKEINEYYKKWIKKEYNRENILEIEYEKCFVKFIMPKIRSKEKGAKKRYAGLLIKNGEEKIEVTGLEFVRQDWTTLAKKFQMELLDRIFHNKEIESFIKKFILDLKKGKFDDDLIYRKHLRKSLEEYTATTPPHVKAARKLESFYGDVVEYVMTEDGPEAVQQIKHKIDYDHYLDKQIKPIAESILVFFNRKFEDLVKGSSQKGLFEF
;
A
#
# COMPACT_ATOMS: atom_id res chain seq x y z
N MET A 1 -8.49 22.68 -16.43
CA MET A 1 -7.10 23.00 -16.82
C MET A 1 -6.86 22.69 -18.29
N TYR A 2 -6.93 21.43 -18.71
CA TYR A 2 -6.63 21.00 -20.09
C TYR A 2 -7.39 21.76 -21.18
N ILE A 3 -8.73 21.87 -21.06
CA ILE A 3 -9.58 22.57 -22.05
C ILE A 3 -9.12 24.02 -22.30
N ARG A 4 -8.75 24.73 -21.22
CA ARG A 4 -8.27 26.11 -21.32
C ARG A 4 -6.98 26.21 -22.13
N GLU A 5 -6.03 25.32 -21.88
CA GLU A 5 -4.75 25.31 -22.59
C GLU A 5 -4.91 24.79 -24.04
N ALA A 6 -5.82 23.84 -24.28
CA ALA A 6 -6.16 23.38 -25.62
C ALA A 6 -6.71 24.52 -26.49
N HIS A 7 -7.62 25.34 -25.96
CA HIS A 7 -8.16 26.48 -26.70
C HIS A 7 -7.10 27.54 -27.03
N LYS A 8 -6.11 27.78 -26.14
CA LYS A 8 -4.98 28.68 -26.46
C LYS A 8 -4.13 28.18 -27.62
N ARG A 9 -4.10 26.87 -27.84
CA ARG A 9 -3.42 26.22 -28.98
C ARG A 9 -4.34 26.02 -30.19
N ASN A 10 -5.52 26.64 -30.20
CA ASN A 10 -6.55 26.47 -31.24
C ASN A 10 -6.97 25.00 -31.47
N LEU A 11 -6.92 24.18 -30.42
CA LEU A 11 -7.36 22.78 -30.46
C LEU A 11 -8.81 22.64 -29.99
N VAL A 12 -9.56 21.78 -30.68
CA VAL A 12 -10.92 21.38 -30.28
C VAL A 12 -10.84 20.16 -29.37
N VAL A 13 -11.55 20.20 -28.25
CA VAL A 13 -11.59 19.11 -27.27
C VAL A 13 -12.77 18.17 -27.59
N PRO A 14 -12.59 16.83 -27.52
CA PRO A 14 -13.68 15.88 -27.75
C PRO A 14 -14.83 16.05 -26.75
N ASN A 15 -16.02 15.65 -27.19
CA ASN A 15 -17.20 15.55 -26.35
C ASN A 15 -17.05 14.40 -25.33
N ALA A 16 -17.72 14.55 -24.19
CA ALA A 16 -17.81 13.46 -23.22
C ALA A 16 -18.84 12.45 -23.71
N HIS A 17 -18.38 11.25 -24.06
CA HIS A 17 -19.23 10.10 -24.32
C HIS A 17 -18.76 8.95 -23.44
N PHE A 18 -19.71 8.23 -22.84
CA PHE A 18 -19.38 7.00 -22.14
C PHE A 18 -18.90 5.98 -23.16
N GLN A 19 -17.69 5.46 -22.97
CA GLN A 19 -17.13 4.40 -23.81
C GLN A 19 -17.14 3.08 -23.04
N GLU A 20 -17.59 1.99 -23.66
CA GLU A 20 -17.50 0.68 -23.02
C GLU A 20 -16.04 0.24 -22.85
N LYS A 21 -15.71 -0.36 -21.70
CA LYS A 21 -14.39 -0.94 -21.47
C LYS A 21 -14.31 -2.29 -22.16
N GLU A 22 -13.79 -2.33 -23.38
CA GLU A 22 -13.52 -3.59 -24.08
C GLU A 22 -12.38 -4.39 -23.40
N ARG A 23 -11.47 -3.71 -22.70
CA ARG A 23 -10.31 -4.33 -22.03
C ARG A 23 -10.13 -3.75 -20.62
N LYS A 24 -9.43 -4.49 -19.75
CA LYS A 24 -9.03 -3.99 -18.42
C LYS A 24 -7.80 -3.08 -18.54
N VAL A 25 -7.83 -1.94 -17.83
CA VAL A 25 -6.63 -1.10 -17.64
C VAL A 25 -5.65 -1.86 -16.77
N THR A 26 -4.40 -1.95 -17.21
CA THR A 26 -3.34 -2.61 -16.43
C THR A 26 -2.98 -1.73 -15.24
N GLY A 27 -2.97 -2.29 -14.02
CA GLY A 27 -2.59 -1.55 -12.80
C GLY A 27 -1.08 -1.44 -12.57
N GLY A 28 -0.68 -0.97 -11.39
CA GLY A 28 0.73 -1.00 -10.96
C GLY A 28 1.30 -2.41 -10.86
N TYR A 29 2.60 -2.55 -11.07
CA TYR A 29 3.29 -3.82 -10.86
C TYR A 29 3.61 -4.01 -9.37
N VAL A 30 3.37 -5.22 -8.87
CA VAL A 30 3.75 -5.61 -7.50
C VAL A 30 4.55 -6.89 -7.60
N LYS A 31 5.86 -6.77 -7.36
CA LYS A 31 6.77 -7.91 -7.27
C LYS A 31 6.31 -8.83 -6.15
N GLU A 32 6.48 -10.13 -6.37
CA GLU A 32 6.19 -11.12 -5.34
C GLU A 32 7.16 -10.90 -4.18
N SER A 33 6.62 -10.81 -2.96
CA SER A 33 7.40 -10.56 -1.76
C SER A 33 7.98 -11.84 -1.20
N GLU A 34 9.21 -11.78 -0.71
CA GLU A 34 9.84 -12.84 0.04
C GLU A 34 9.52 -12.68 1.54
N PRO A 35 8.82 -13.65 2.15
CA PRO A 35 8.48 -13.56 3.55
C PRO A 35 9.69 -13.88 4.44
N GLY A 36 9.87 -13.08 5.48
CA GLY A 36 10.98 -13.21 6.41
C GLY A 36 11.04 -12.06 7.42
N ILE A 37 12.00 -12.19 8.34
CA ILE A 37 12.43 -11.12 9.23
C ILE A 37 13.83 -10.73 8.76
N TYR A 38 14.03 -9.45 8.50
CA TYR A 38 15.22 -8.93 7.86
C TYR A 38 15.78 -7.75 8.63
N ASP A 39 17.08 -7.53 8.47
CA ASP A 39 17.81 -6.40 9.01
C ASP A 39 18.17 -5.45 7.86
N PHE A 40 18.14 -4.16 8.15
CA PHE A 40 18.58 -3.08 7.24
C PHE A 40 18.00 -3.20 5.80
N ILE A 41 16.67 -3.12 5.70
CA ILE A 41 15.97 -3.05 4.40
C ILE A 41 15.93 -1.61 3.90
N LEU A 42 16.53 -1.37 2.73
CA LEU A 42 16.45 -0.09 2.05
C LEU A 42 15.20 -0.02 1.19
N VAL A 43 14.57 1.15 1.19
CA VAL A 43 13.45 1.46 0.32
C VAL A 43 13.88 2.55 -0.66
N LEU A 44 13.84 2.23 -1.95
CA LEU A 44 13.99 3.19 -3.03
C LEU A 44 12.62 3.42 -3.68
N ASP A 45 12.22 4.67 -3.87
CA ASP A 45 10.88 5.04 -4.37
C ASP A 45 10.97 6.08 -5.50
N PHE A 46 10.18 5.88 -6.56
CA PHE A 46 10.07 6.85 -7.64
C PHE A 46 9.15 8.00 -7.27
N LYS A 47 9.71 9.19 -7.30
CA LYS A 47 9.00 10.41 -6.96
C LYS A 47 7.93 10.74 -7.99
N SER A 48 6.67 10.50 -7.63
CA SER A 48 5.50 10.79 -8.49
C SER A 48 5.63 10.12 -9.86
N LEU A 49 5.84 8.80 -9.85
CA LEU A 49 6.15 7.99 -11.03
C LEU A 49 5.19 8.21 -12.22
N TYR A 50 3.88 8.24 -11.99
CA TYR A 50 2.90 8.42 -13.08
C TYR A 50 3.04 9.82 -13.73
N PRO A 51 3.01 10.92 -12.97
CA PRO A 51 3.32 12.25 -13.51
C PRO A 51 4.69 12.37 -14.19
N SER A 52 5.75 11.75 -13.66
CA SER A 52 7.10 11.84 -14.25
C SER A 52 7.19 11.05 -15.56
N VAL A 53 6.52 9.91 -15.68
CA VAL A 53 6.37 9.16 -16.94
C VAL A 53 5.61 9.97 -17.98
N ILE A 54 4.49 10.61 -17.60
CA ILE A 54 3.75 11.47 -18.52
C ILE A 54 4.63 12.59 -19.09
N ARG A 55 5.41 13.26 -18.24
CA ARG A 55 6.30 14.36 -18.63
C ARG A 55 7.48 13.87 -19.49
N THR A 56 8.11 12.77 -19.09
CA THR A 56 9.30 12.22 -19.79
C THR A 56 8.94 11.78 -21.21
N PHE A 57 7.81 11.08 -21.36
CA PHE A 57 7.41 10.44 -22.62
C PHE A 57 6.33 11.19 -23.40
N ASN A 58 6.01 12.42 -22.99
CA ASN A 58 5.03 13.29 -23.65
C ASN A 58 3.64 12.64 -23.82
N ILE A 59 3.17 11.91 -22.82
CA ILE A 59 1.89 11.19 -22.90
C ILE A 59 0.75 12.20 -22.76
N ASP A 60 0.06 12.48 -23.86
CA ASP A 60 -0.92 13.57 -23.91
C ASP A 60 -1.99 13.33 -24.99
N PRO A 61 -3.27 13.68 -24.74
CA PRO A 61 -4.31 13.56 -25.77
C PRO A 61 -4.03 14.31 -27.08
N SER A 62 -3.33 15.44 -27.05
CA SER A 62 -3.00 16.21 -28.27
C SER A 62 -1.74 15.71 -28.98
N SER A 63 -0.88 14.94 -28.29
CA SER A 63 0.32 14.33 -28.85
C SER A 63 0.10 12.88 -29.31
N PHE A 64 -0.95 12.19 -28.87
CA PHE A 64 -1.19 10.78 -29.22
C PHE A 64 -1.45 10.57 -30.72
N LEU A 65 -0.73 9.63 -31.32
CA LEU A 65 -0.80 9.29 -32.76
C LEU A 65 -1.37 7.88 -33.02
N GLY A 66 -1.56 7.05 -31.99
CA GLY A 66 -2.04 5.68 -32.12
C GLY A 66 -0.95 4.61 -31.90
N LEU A 67 -1.35 3.34 -31.96
CA LEU A 67 -0.45 2.17 -31.85
C LEU A 67 0.21 1.79 -33.17
N GLU A 68 -0.41 2.14 -34.30
CA GLU A 68 -0.01 1.72 -35.65
C GLU A 68 0.70 2.84 -36.44
N TYR A 69 1.13 3.91 -35.75
CA TYR A 69 1.83 5.01 -36.41
C TYR A 69 3.28 4.61 -36.74
N GLU A 70 3.67 4.82 -38.00
CA GLU A 70 4.99 4.41 -38.54
C GLU A 70 5.98 5.57 -38.75
N GLY A 71 5.55 6.82 -38.54
CA GLY A 71 6.41 8.00 -38.69
C GLY A 71 7.31 8.28 -37.48
N ASP A 72 8.04 9.40 -37.53
CA ASP A 72 8.87 9.85 -36.41
C ASP A 72 7.99 10.21 -35.19
N CYS A 73 8.19 9.48 -34.09
CA CYS A 73 7.39 9.58 -32.88
C CYS A 73 8.22 9.23 -31.64
N ILE A 74 7.69 9.56 -30.46
CA ILE A 74 8.10 8.97 -29.19
C ILE A 74 7.30 7.68 -29.01
N LYS A 75 7.91 6.52 -29.31
CA LYS A 75 7.28 5.20 -29.17
C LYS A 75 7.53 4.63 -27.79
N VAL A 76 6.52 4.59 -26.94
CA VAL A 76 6.65 4.12 -25.54
C VAL A 76 6.50 2.60 -25.42
N ILE A 77 6.66 2.06 -24.21
CA ILE A 77 6.77 0.62 -23.95
C ILE A 77 5.59 -0.23 -24.48
N ASN A 78 4.37 0.31 -24.51
CA ASN A 78 3.21 -0.42 -25.04
C ASN A 78 3.06 -0.32 -26.57
N GLY A 79 3.97 0.36 -27.26
CA GLY A 79 3.94 0.59 -28.70
C GLY A 79 3.24 1.88 -29.14
N ALA A 80 2.59 2.61 -28.23
CA ALA A 80 1.93 3.88 -28.57
C ALA A 80 2.94 4.95 -28.99
N CYS A 81 2.58 5.67 -30.05
CA CYS A 81 3.33 6.80 -30.56
C CYS A 81 2.76 8.14 -30.08
N TYR A 82 3.66 9.04 -29.70
CA TYR A 82 3.36 10.42 -29.35
C TYR A 82 4.21 11.39 -30.18
N LYS A 83 3.68 12.57 -30.48
CA LYS A 83 4.44 13.65 -31.14
C LYS A 83 5.67 14.04 -30.32
N ARG A 84 6.70 14.58 -30.99
CA ARG A 84 7.88 15.15 -30.31
C ARG A 84 7.64 16.54 -29.73
N GLU A 85 6.72 17.30 -30.31
CA GLU A 85 6.27 18.59 -29.78
C GLU A 85 5.54 18.38 -28.44
N GLU A 86 5.87 19.21 -27.44
CA GLU A 86 5.31 19.09 -26.09
C GLU A 86 3.79 19.21 -26.08
N GLY A 87 3.14 18.22 -25.47
CA GLY A 87 1.71 18.19 -25.25
C GLY A 87 1.27 19.14 -24.12
N ILE A 88 -0.04 19.22 -23.93
CA ILE A 88 -0.63 20.11 -22.91
C ILE A 88 -0.46 19.54 -21.51
N LEU A 89 -0.62 18.22 -21.34
CA LEU A 89 -0.59 17.55 -20.06
C LEU A 89 0.79 17.60 -19.38
N PRO A 90 1.92 17.35 -20.08
CA PRO A 90 3.26 17.56 -19.53
C PRO A 90 3.50 18.97 -18.99
N GLU A 91 3.03 20.01 -19.70
CA GLU A 91 3.14 21.41 -19.26
C GLU A 91 2.31 21.68 -18.01
N ILE A 92 1.05 21.21 -17.98
CA ILE A 92 0.17 21.31 -16.81
C ILE A 92 0.84 20.65 -15.59
N LEU A 93 1.38 19.45 -15.76
CA LEU A 93 2.05 18.72 -14.69
C LEU A 93 3.33 19.43 -14.23
N THR A 94 4.05 20.07 -15.15
CA THR A 94 5.23 20.89 -14.82
C THR A 94 4.84 22.11 -13.98
N GLY A 95 3.77 22.82 -14.35
CA GLY A 95 3.23 23.92 -13.54
C GLY A 95 2.75 23.47 -12.15
N LEU A 96 2.08 22.32 -12.06
CA LEU A 96 1.66 21.73 -10.79
C LEU A 96 2.86 21.30 -9.93
N TRP A 97 3.92 20.79 -10.55
CA TRP A 97 5.15 20.45 -9.83
C TRP A 97 5.79 21.67 -9.16
N VAL A 98 5.88 22.78 -9.90
CA VAL A 98 6.37 24.06 -9.38
C VAL A 98 5.51 24.55 -8.22
N ALA A 99 4.18 24.47 -8.36
CA ALA A 99 3.26 24.83 -7.28
C ALA A 99 3.43 23.93 -6.04
N ARG A 100 3.64 22.63 -6.24
CA ARG A 100 3.89 21.67 -5.15
C ARG A 100 5.19 21.97 -4.41
N ASP A 101 6.27 22.33 -5.12
CA ASP A 101 7.54 22.70 -4.49
C ASP A 101 7.42 24.03 -3.73
N LYS A 102 6.65 25.00 -4.27
CA LYS A 102 6.32 26.23 -3.54
C LYS A 102 5.59 25.93 -2.22
N PHE A 103 4.54 25.10 -2.25
CA PHE A 103 3.84 24.72 -1.02
C PHE A 103 4.73 24.01 0.00
N ARG A 104 5.69 23.20 -0.47
CA ARG A 104 6.70 22.58 0.41
C ARG A 104 7.58 23.63 1.08
N LYS A 105 8.08 24.62 0.32
CA LYS A 105 8.91 25.73 0.86
C LYS A 105 8.12 26.61 1.84
N ASP A 106 6.84 26.81 1.59
CA ASP A 106 5.93 27.59 2.42
C ASP A 106 5.41 26.81 3.65
N GLY A 107 5.79 25.53 3.83
CA GLY A 107 5.30 24.67 4.92
C GLY A 107 3.81 24.29 4.82
N ASN A 108 3.18 24.49 3.66
CA ASN A 108 1.77 24.20 3.43
C ASN A 108 1.55 22.75 3.02
N GLU A 109 1.47 21.85 4.00
CA GLU A 109 1.30 20.41 3.75
C GLU A 109 -0.05 20.07 3.10
N LEU A 110 -1.14 20.79 3.42
CA LEU A 110 -2.45 20.56 2.79
C LEU A 110 -2.41 20.87 1.29
N GLY A 111 -1.83 22.01 0.91
CA GLY A 111 -1.65 22.41 -0.48
C GLY A 111 -0.75 21.43 -1.24
N ARG A 112 0.36 21.02 -0.62
CA ARG A 112 1.28 20.01 -1.17
C ARG A 112 0.57 18.68 -1.42
N TYR A 113 -0.27 18.24 -0.49
CA TYR A 113 -1.04 17.01 -0.61
C TYR A 113 -2.12 17.12 -1.70
N ALA A 114 -2.89 18.21 -1.72
CA ALA A 114 -3.91 18.45 -2.73
C ALA A 114 -3.34 18.43 -4.15
N VAL A 115 -2.19 19.08 -4.38
CA VAL A 115 -1.52 19.06 -5.68
C VAL A 115 -1.01 17.66 -6.04
N LYS A 116 -0.46 16.89 -5.09
CA LYS A 116 -0.07 15.48 -5.32
C LYS A 116 -1.27 14.65 -5.81
N ILE A 117 -2.42 14.77 -5.14
CA ILE A 117 -3.65 14.05 -5.52
C ILE A 117 -4.11 14.49 -6.91
N LEU A 118 -4.12 15.79 -7.20
CA LEU A 118 -4.49 16.33 -8.50
C LEU A 118 -3.58 15.79 -9.62
N MET A 119 -2.26 15.78 -9.41
CA MET A 119 -1.30 15.23 -10.38
C MET A 119 -1.58 13.75 -10.69
N ASN A 120 -1.84 12.93 -9.66
CA ASN A 120 -2.15 11.51 -9.83
C ASN A 120 -3.53 11.28 -10.47
N SER A 121 -4.47 12.21 -10.29
CA SER A 121 -5.82 12.09 -10.85
C SER A 121 -5.87 12.18 -12.38
N PHE A 122 -4.87 12.79 -13.03
CA PHE A 122 -4.83 12.89 -14.49
C PHE A 122 -4.76 11.51 -15.16
N TRP A 123 -3.98 10.58 -14.60
CA TRP A 123 -4.01 9.19 -15.07
C TRP A 123 -5.41 8.57 -14.93
N GLY A 124 -6.06 8.78 -13.78
CA GLY A 124 -7.41 8.29 -13.53
C GLY A 124 -8.43 8.84 -14.54
N ALA A 125 -8.27 10.10 -14.95
CA ALA A 125 -9.09 10.72 -15.99
C ALA A 125 -8.85 10.08 -17.37
N LEU A 126 -7.63 9.67 -17.72
CA LEU A 126 -7.36 8.95 -18.98
C LEU A 126 -7.89 7.50 -18.95
N ALA A 127 -8.03 6.91 -17.76
CA ALA A 127 -8.46 5.52 -17.55
C ALA A 127 -9.97 5.35 -17.26
N SER A 128 -10.72 6.45 -17.13
CA SER A 128 -12.15 6.44 -16.78
C SER A 128 -13.04 6.65 -18.00
N PRO A 129 -13.93 5.71 -18.35
CA PRO A 129 -14.93 5.84 -19.41
C PRO A 129 -15.82 7.08 -19.36
N ALA A 130 -16.01 7.65 -18.16
CA ALA A 130 -16.81 8.85 -17.98
C ALA A 130 -16.04 10.14 -18.38
N SER A 131 -14.73 10.04 -18.60
CA SER A 131 -13.90 11.16 -19.01
C SER A 131 -13.93 11.33 -20.52
N ARG A 132 -14.08 12.57 -20.97
CA ARG A 132 -13.93 12.93 -22.40
C ARG A 132 -12.54 12.64 -22.98
N PHE A 133 -11.52 12.51 -22.12
CA PHE A 133 -10.15 12.18 -22.50
C PHE A 133 -9.83 10.70 -22.34
N PHE A 134 -10.86 9.86 -22.11
CA PHE A 134 -10.67 8.43 -21.98
C PHE A 134 -10.00 7.85 -23.21
N ASN A 135 -8.88 7.17 -23.00
CA ASN A 135 -8.21 6.41 -24.03
C ASN A 135 -7.40 5.29 -23.37
N MET A 136 -7.77 4.05 -23.69
CA MET A 136 -7.16 2.87 -23.09
C MET A 136 -5.67 2.73 -23.42
N ASP A 137 -5.25 3.10 -24.63
CA ASP A 137 -3.86 2.99 -25.05
C ASP A 137 -3.00 4.01 -24.34
N MET A 138 -3.49 5.24 -24.12
CA MET A 138 -2.81 6.22 -23.30
C MET A 138 -2.73 5.80 -21.82
N ALA A 139 -3.83 5.32 -21.25
CA ALA A 139 -3.84 4.84 -19.87
C ALA A 139 -2.84 3.68 -19.66
N ASN A 140 -2.80 2.73 -20.60
CA ASN A 140 -1.86 1.61 -20.58
C ASN A 140 -0.43 2.02 -20.94
N SER A 141 -0.22 3.10 -21.70
CA SER A 141 1.11 3.66 -21.97
C SER A 141 1.80 4.05 -20.67
N ILE A 142 1.05 4.72 -19.78
CA ILE A 142 1.55 5.13 -18.47
C ILE A 142 1.86 3.89 -17.63
N THR A 143 0.88 3.01 -17.43
CA THR A 143 1.05 1.89 -16.49
C THR A 143 2.08 0.89 -16.96
N LYS A 144 2.08 0.47 -18.24
CA LYS A 144 3.10 -0.45 -18.76
C LYS A 144 4.51 0.13 -18.69
N THR A 145 4.66 1.43 -18.95
CA THR A 145 5.96 2.10 -18.80
C THR A 145 6.41 2.12 -17.34
N CYS A 146 5.51 2.41 -16.39
CA CYS A 146 5.83 2.34 -14.96
C CYS A 146 6.23 0.92 -14.52
N GLN A 147 5.50 -0.11 -14.99
CA GLN A 147 5.84 -1.49 -14.70
C GLN A 147 7.22 -1.89 -15.26
N PHE A 148 7.53 -1.43 -16.48
CA PHE A 148 8.85 -1.64 -17.07
C PHE A 148 9.94 -0.97 -16.24
N LEU A 149 9.75 0.30 -15.86
CA LEU A 149 10.73 1.04 -15.06
C LEU A 149 11.00 0.35 -13.72
N ILE A 150 9.98 -0.13 -13.01
CA ILE A 150 10.19 -0.82 -11.74
C ILE A 150 10.91 -2.15 -11.90
N LYS A 151 10.55 -2.96 -12.91
CA LYS A 151 11.24 -4.22 -13.19
C LYS A 151 12.68 -3.98 -13.58
N ASN A 152 12.92 -3.10 -14.54
CA ASN A 152 14.25 -2.73 -14.98
C ASN A 152 15.10 -2.16 -13.84
N THR A 153 14.51 -1.37 -12.94
CA THR A 153 15.23 -0.88 -11.77
C THR A 153 15.59 -1.99 -10.80
N ALA A 154 14.70 -2.97 -10.58
CA ALA A 154 15.03 -4.14 -9.79
C ALA A 154 16.18 -4.93 -10.43
N ASP A 155 16.13 -5.16 -11.75
CA ASP A 155 17.18 -5.86 -12.48
C ASP A 155 18.54 -5.13 -12.36
N LEU A 156 18.56 -3.78 -12.49
CA LEU A 156 19.77 -2.97 -12.30
C LEU A 156 20.35 -3.06 -10.88
N ILE A 157 19.50 -3.25 -9.87
CA ILE A 157 19.92 -3.41 -8.46
C ILE A 157 20.49 -4.82 -8.26
N GLU A 158 19.85 -5.84 -8.82
CA GLU A 158 20.29 -7.24 -8.77
C GLU A 158 21.63 -7.44 -9.50
N GLU A 159 21.83 -6.81 -10.66
CA GLU A 159 23.10 -6.80 -11.41
C GLU A 159 24.26 -6.20 -10.60
N LYS A 160 23.96 -5.30 -9.66
CA LYS A 160 24.94 -4.73 -8.73
C LYS A 160 25.19 -5.63 -7.51
N GLY A 161 24.52 -6.78 -7.43
CA GLY A 161 24.68 -7.77 -6.36
C GLY A 161 23.82 -7.51 -5.13
N TYR A 162 22.78 -6.68 -5.23
CA TYR A 162 21.83 -6.42 -4.14
C TYR A 162 20.49 -7.09 -4.42
N HIS A 163 19.97 -7.81 -3.43
CA HIS A 163 18.77 -8.62 -3.60
C HIS A 163 17.51 -7.82 -3.27
N VAL A 164 16.55 -7.80 -4.19
CA VAL A 164 15.26 -7.11 -4.08
C VAL A 164 14.20 -8.09 -3.58
N ILE A 165 13.81 -7.94 -2.31
CA ILE A 165 12.85 -8.83 -1.64
C ILE A 165 11.39 -8.48 -1.93
N TYR A 166 11.11 -7.24 -2.31
CA TYR A 166 9.74 -6.77 -2.56
C TYR A 166 9.73 -5.52 -3.46
N GLY A 167 8.58 -5.26 -4.09
CA GLY A 167 8.34 -4.01 -4.80
C GLY A 167 6.85 -3.73 -4.96
N ASP A 168 6.46 -2.48 -4.78
CA ASP A 168 5.06 -2.02 -4.88
C ASP A 168 4.97 -0.75 -5.70
N THR A 169 4.51 -0.90 -6.95
CA THR A 169 4.10 0.15 -7.89
C THR A 169 5.18 1.14 -8.32
N ASP A 170 5.81 1.82 -7.38
CA ASP A 170 6.85 2.84 -7.51
C ASP A 170 8.02 2.62 -6.53
N SER A 171 7.90 1.69 -5.59
CA SER A 171 8.92 1.38 -4.58
C SER A 171 9.56 -0.01 -4.76
N LEU A 172 10.83 -0.12 -4.35
CA LEU A 172 11.61 -1.35 -4.26
C LEU A 172 12.25 -1.48 -2.88
N PHE A 173 12.20 -2.70 -2.34
CA PHE A 173 12.73 -3.06 -1.03
C PHE A 173 13.88 -4.03 -1.23
N LEU A 174 15.07 -3.66 -0.80
CA LEU A 174 16.28 -4.45 -1.02
C LEU A 174 17.06 -4.69 0.27
N LEU A 175 17.77 -5.82 0.30
CA LEU A 175 18.73 -6.15 1.35
C LEU A 175 19.98 -5.29 1.16
N SER A 176 20.26 -4.41 2.13
CA SER A 176 21.47 -3.55 2.09
C SER A 176 22.77 -4.35 2.19
N LYS A 177 22.75 -5.47 2.91
CA LYS A 177 23.95 -6.19 3.41
C LYS A 177 24.83 -5.32 4.33
N CYS A 178 24.29 -4.24 4.89
CA CYS A 178 24.97 -3.36 5.83
C CYS A 178 24.71 -3.81 7.28
N ASP A 179 25.64 -3.47 8.17
CA ASP A 179 25.56 -3.78 9.61
C ASP A 179 25.04 -2.59 10.45
N ASP A 180 24.91 -1.41 9.85
CA ASP A 180 24.49 -0.17 10.51
C ASP A 180 23.65 0.73 9.59
N LEU A 181 22.94 1.67 10.22
CA LEU A 181 22.01 2.57 9.55
C LEU A 181 22.72 3.57 8.62
N ASP A 182 23.85 4.13 9.05
CA ASP A 182 24.54 5.21 8.33
C ASP A 182 25.09 4.67 7.00
N THR A 183 25.76 3.51 7.04
CA THR A 183 26.24 2.81 5.85
C THR A 183 25.08 2.44 4.91
N GLY A 184 23.95 1.99 5.48
CA GLY A 184 22.73 1.69 4.72
C GLY A 184 22.16 2.92 4.00
N GLU A 185 22.11 4.07 4.67
CA GLU A 185 21.64 5.32 4.08
C GLU A 185 22.54 5.79 2.93
N GLU A 186 23.85 5.76 3.14
CA GLU A 186 24.83 6.13 2.12
C GLU A 186 24.71 5.25 0.89
N LEU A 187 24.57 3.93 1.09
CA LEU A 187 24.32 2.98 0.02
C LEU A 187 23.02 3.29 -0.73
N GLY A 188 21.92 3.55 -0.02
CA GLY A 188 20.64 3.91 -0.64
C GLY A 188 20.75 5.16 -1.51
N LYS A 189 21.38 6.22 -0.99
CA LYS A 189 21.63 7.47 -1.72
C LYS A 189 22.53 7.25 -2.94
N LYS A 190 23.57 6.43 -2.81
CA LYS A 190 24.47 6.04 -3.91
C LYS A 190 23.73 5.29 -5.01
N LEU A 191 22.96 4.24 -4.67
CA LEU A 191 22.18 3.47 -5.63
C LEU A 191 21.17 4.34 -6.37
N ALA A 192 20.42 5.18 -5.65
CA ALA A 192 19.47 6.11 -6.26
C ALA A 192 20.16 7.04 -7.28
N LYS A 193 21.32 7.61 -6.94
CA LYS A 193 22.11 8.45 -7.85
C LYS A 193 22.54 7.70 -9.10
N GLU A 194 23.07 6.48 -8.95
CA GLU A 194 23.51 5.66 -10.09
C GLU A 194 22.36 5.28 -11.02
N ILE A 195 21.20 4.91 -10.46
CA ILE A 195 19.99 4.58 -11.23
C ILE A 195 19.46 5.81 -11.97
N ASN A 196 19.44 6.98 -11.33
CA ASN A 196 19.03 8.23 -11.98
C ASN A 196 19.95 8.61 -13.15
N GLU A 197 21.26 8.42 -13.01
CA GLU A 197 22.23 8.65 -14.11
C GLU A 197 22.06 7.64 -15.25
N TYR A 198 21.72 6.38 -14.94
CA TYR A 198 21.36 5.39 -15.93
C TYR A 198 20.14 5.85 -16.75
N TYR A 199 19.03 6.20 -16.09
CA TYR A 199 17.81 6.62 -16.79
C TYR A 199 18.00 7.92 -17.57
N LYS A 200 18.78 8.86 -17.06
CA LYS A 200 19.14 10.08 -17.79
C LYS A 200 19.82 9.77 -19.12
N LYS A 201 20.79 8.86 -19.14
CA LYS A 201 21.49 8.44 -20.36
C LYS A 201 20.59 7.64 -21.30
N TRP A 202 19.84 6.67 -20.75
CA TRP A 202 18.94 5.82 -21.52
C TRP A 202 17.83 6.63 -22.21
N ILE A 203 17.16 7.52 -21.48
CA ILE A 203 16.11 8.38 -22.04
C ILE A 203 16.66 9.31 -23.12
N LYS A 204 17.83 9.91 -22.89
CA LYS A 204 18.46 10.78 -23.89
C LYS A 204 18.84 10.01 -25.15
N LYS A 205 19.37 8.79 -25.01
CA LYS A 205 19.80 7.95 -26.13
C LYS A 205 18.62 7.38 -26.92
N GLU A 206 17.66 6.75 -26.27
CA GLU A 206 16.59 5.99 -26.92
C GLU A 206 15.42 6.88 -27.39
N TYR A 207 15.17 7.99 -26.69
CA TYR A 207 14.00 8.84 -26.97
C TYR A 207 14.37 10.25 -27.43
N ASN A 208 15.64 10.66 -27.27
CA ASN A 208 16.09 12.05 -27.43
C ASN A 208 15.25 13.05 -26.60
N ARG A 209 14.93 12.65 -25.37
CA ARG A 209 14.11 13.41 -24.41
C ARG A 209 14.91 13.82 -23.19
N GLU A 210 14.39 14.80 -22.45
CA GLU A 210 14.83 15.10 -21.10
C GLU A 210 14.24 14.07 -20.13
N ASN A 211 15.08 13.55 -19.22
CA ASN A 211 14.63 12.64 -18.17
C ASN A 211 14.07 13.42 -16.98
N ILE A 212 12.80 13.17 -16.66
CA ILE A 212 12.13 13.71 -15.47
C ILE A 212 11.96 12.63 -14.38
N LEU A 213 12.26 11.37 -14.68
CA LEU A 213 12.21 10.28 -13.73
C LEU A 213 13.27 10.50 -12.65
N GLU A 214 12.85 10.37 -11.39
CA GLU A 214 13.68 10.53 -10.21
C GLU A 214 13.32 9.41 -9.23
N ILE A 215 14.26 8.50 -8.97
CA ILE A 215 14.21 7.57 -7.85
C ILE A 215 14.96 8.16 -6.66
N GLU A 216 14.38 8.07 -5.47
CA GLU A 216 14.93 8.61 -4.24
C GLU A 216 15.17 7.47 -3.24
N TYR A 217 16.20 7.62 -2.40
CA TYR A 217 16.26 6.88 -1.15
C TYR A 217 15.17 7.41 -0.22
N GLU A 218 14.21 6.57 0.14
CA GLU A 218 13.10 6.97 1.00
C GLU A 218 13.46 6.75 2.48
N LYS A 219 13.88 5.53 2.84
CA LYS A 219 14.18 5.14 4.22
C LYS A 219 14.95 3.82 4.30
N CYS A 220 15.50 3.54 5.47
CA CYS A 220 16.08 2.26 5.86
C CYS A 220 15.35 1.72 7.09
N PHE A 221 14.77 0.52 6.99
CA PHE A 221 14.23 -0.22 8.13
C PHE A 221 15.36 -0.98 8.82
N VAL A 222 15.65 -0.66 10.08
CA VAL A 222 16.67 -1.38 10.85
C VAL A 222 16.26 -2.82 11.13
N LYS A 223 14.95 -3.03 11.31
CA LYS A 223 14.30 -4.34 11.37
C LYS A 223 13.06 -4.30 10.50
N PHE A 224 12.80 -5.37 9.75
CA PHE A 224 11.69 -5.44 8.82
C PHE A 224 11.06 -6.83 8.87
N ILE A 225 9.73 -6.90 8.82
CA ILE A 225 9.00 -8.16 8.71
C ILE A 225 8.07 -8.13 7.51
N MET A 226 8.24 -9.14 6.67
CA MET A 226 7.35 -9.47 5.56
C MET A 226 6.61 -10.77 5.91
N PRO A 227 5.34 -10.72 6.35
CA PRO A 227 4.59 -11.90 6.73
C PRO A 227 4.24 -12.80 5.52
N LYS A 228 4.05 -14.10 5.79
CA LYS A 228 3.48 -15.05 4.81
C LYS A 228 1.99 -14.75 4.57
N ILE A 229 1.51 -15.00 3.35
CA ILE A 229 0.07 -15.01 3.07
C ILE A 229 -0.55 -16.19 3.80
N ARG A 230 -1.69 -15.97 4.46
CA ARG A 230 -2.49 -17.07 5.03
C ARG A 230 -2.76 -18.12 3.95
N SER A 231 -2.36 -19.35 4.22
CA SER A 231 -2.58 -20.52 3.33
C SER A 231 -1.70 -20.63 2.08
N LYS A 232 -0.62 -19.84 1.91
CA LYS A 232 0.35 -19.99 0.81
C LYS A 232 1.79 -19.72 1.25
N GLU A 233 2.77 -20.33 0.58
CA GLU A 233 4.21 -20.05 0.83
C GLU A 233 4.65 -18.65 0.36
N LYS A 234 3.83 -17.97 -0.46
CA LYS A 234 4.09 -16.63 -1.00
C LYS A 234 3.92 -15.55 0.09
N GLY A 235 4.76 -14.51 0.07
CA GLY A 235 4.67 -13.38 1.00
C GLY A 235 3.48 -12.44 0.69
N ALA A 236 3.06 -11.67 1.70
CA ALA A 236 1.89 -10.81 1.60
C ALA A 236 2.15 -9.50 0.84
N LYS A 237 1.34 -9.22 -0.18
CA LYS A 237 1.39 -7.93 -0.90
C LYS A 237 0.78 -6.82 -0.04
N LYS A 238 1.45 -5.66 0.02
CA LYS A 238 1.02 -4.46 0.74
C LYS A 238 0.77 -4.70 2.24
N ARG A 239 1.50 -5.65 2.83
CA ARG A 239 1.33 -6.08 4.23
C ARG A 239 2.71 -6.33 4.82
N TYR A 240 3.24 -5.36 5.55
CA TYR A 240 4.56 -5.44 6.19
C TYR A 240 4.64 -4.50 7.39
N ALA A 241 5.66 -4.67 8.22
CA ALA A 241 6.02 -3.71 9.25
C ALA A 241 7.53 -3.57 9.33
N GLY A 242 8.01 -2.43 9.80
CA GLY A 242 9.44 -2.25 10.07
C GLY A 242 9.70 -1.19 11.11
N LEU A 243 10.84 -1.34 11.79
CA LEU A 243 11.38 -0.40 12.76
C LEU A 243 12.24 0.63 12.03
N LEU A 244 11.97 1.91 12.27
CA LEU A 244 12.74 3.05 11.78
C LEU A 244 13.37 3.76 12.98
N ILE A 245 14.54 4.36 12.78
CA ILE A 245 15.13 5.32 13.71
C ILE A 245 14.99 6.71 13.07
N LYS A 246 14.27 7.62 13.72
CA LYS A 246 14.10 9.01 13.27
C LYS A 246 14.50 9.95 14.40
N ASN A 247 15.50 10.80 14.17
CA ASN A 247 16.01 11.74 15.18
C ASN A 247 16.40 11.07 16.51
N GLY A 248 16.94 9.84 16.45
CA GLY A 248 17.27 9.05 17.63
C GLY A 248 16.11 8.33 18.30
N GLU A 249 14.87 8.49 17.80
CA GLU A 249 13.69 7.81 18.32
C GLU A 249 13.27 6.63 17.43
N GLU A 250 12.92 5.53 18.07
CA GLU A 250 12.38 4.35 17.41
C GLU A 250 10.91 4.54 17.03
N LYS A 251 10.58 4.16 15.80
CA LYS A 251 9.21 4.20 15.29
C LYS A 251 8.91 2.97 14.45
N ILE A 252 7.91 2.21 14.89
CA ILE A 252 7.36 1.12 14.08
C ILE A 252 6.41 1.69 13.04
N GLU A 253 6.72 1.46 11.76
CA GLU A 253 5.83 1.73 10.64
C GLU A 253 5.12 0.44 10.24
N VAL A 254 3.80 0.52 10.04
CA VAL A 254 2.97 -0.64 9.69
C VAL A 254 2.17 -0.32 8.43
N THR A 255 2.24 -1.21 7.44
CA THR A 255 1.51 -1.08 6.18
C THR A 255 0.58 -2.26 6.00
N GLY A 256 -0.72 -1.99 5.89
CA GLY A 256 -1.78 -2.96 5.53
C GLY A 256 -2.01 -4.14 6.50
N LEU A 257 -1.25 -4.23 7.60
CA LEU A 257 -1.53 -5.17 8.68
C LEU A 257 -2.77 -4.74 9.48
N GLU A 258 -3.24 -5.64 10.32
CA GLU A 258 -4.40 -5.50 11.19
C GLU A 258 -4.42 -4.19 11.99
N PHE A 259 -3.25 -3.71 12.44
CA PHE A 259 -3.08 -2.48 13.22
C PHE A 259 -3.71 -1.24 12.55
N VAL A 260 -3.45 -1.05 11.25
CA VAL A 260 -3.91 0.13 10.50
C VAL A 260 -5.34 0.00 9.98
N ARG A 261 -5.97 -1.15 10.20
CA ARG A 261 -7.32 -1.41 9.72
C ARG A 261 -8.36 -0.98 10.76
N GLN A 262 -9.42 -0.32 10.30
CA GLN A 262 -10.51 0.14 11.17
C GLN A 262 -11.46 -0.98 11.59
N ASP A 263 -11.51 -2.07 10.82
CA ASP A 263 -12.40 -3.21 11.05
C ASP A 263 -11.84 -4.25 12.04
N TRP A 264 -10.69 -3.98 12.66
CA TRP A 264 -10.05 -4.80 13.69
C TRP A 264 -10.14 -4.13 15.06
N THR A 265 -10.24 -4.95 16.11
CA THR A 265 -10.45 -4.47 17.48
C THR A 265 -9.19 -3.84 18.07
N THR A 266 -9.35 -2.96 19.06
CA THR A 266 -8.23 -2.38 19.81
C THR A 266 -7.35 -3.47 20.43
N LEU A 267 -7.94 -4.59 20.87
CA LEU A 267 -7.23 -5.76 21.38
C LEU A 267 -6.21 -6.28 20.36
N ALA A 268 -6.65 -6.50 19.12
CA ALA A 268 -5.79 -7.02 18.06
C ALA A 268 -4.64 -6.05 17.73
N LYS A 269 -4.94 -4.74 17.76
CA LYS A 269 -3.95 -3.68 17.54
C LYS A 269 -2.89 -3.65 18.63
N LYS A 270 -3.30 -3.69 19.90
CA LYS A 270 -2.41 -3.77 21.07
C LYS A 270 -1.52 -5.01 21.00
N PHE A 271 -2.13 -6.17 20.74
CA PHE A 271 -1.40 -7.43 20.58
C PHE A 271 -0.37 -7.38 19.44
N GLN A 272 -0.76 -6.87 18.25
CA GLN A 272 0.14 -6.79 17.11
C GLN A 272 1.33 -5.86 17.37
N MET A 273 1.10 -4.70 17.98
CA MET A 273 2.17 -3.73 18.23
C MET A 273 3.18 -4.25 19.26
N GLU A 274 2.72 -4.83 20.37
CA GLU A 274 3.62 -5.42 21.38
C GLU A 274 4.37 -6.63 20.81
N LEU A 275 3.72 -7.44 19.98
CA LEU A 275 4.38 -8.57 19.31
C LEU A 275 5.46 -8.08 18.34
N LEU A 276 5.17 -7.05 17.53
CA LEU A 276 6.14 -6.44 16.62
C LEU A 276 7.32 -5.81 17.38
N ASP A 277 7.06 -5.08 18.47
CA ASP A 277 8.10 -4.53 19.34
C ASP A 277 9.06 -5.63 19.81
N ARG A 278 8.51 -6.73 20.33
CA ARG A 278 9.33 -7.85 20.81
C ARG A 278 10.20 -8.44 19.72
N ILE A 279 9.65 -8.64 18.53
CA ILE A 279 10.38 -9.19 17.39
C ILE A 279 11.53 -8.26 16.99
N PHE A 280 11.26 -6.97 16.84
CA PHE A 280 12.28 -6.01 16.41
C PHE A 280 13.38 -5.83 17.46
N HIS A 281 13.08 -6.05 18.73
CA HIS A 281 14.06 -6.02 19.82
C HIS A 281 14.64 -7.39 20.20
N ASN A 282 14.42 -8.44 19.40
CA ASN A 282 14.86 -9.81 19.68
C ASN A 282 14.45 -10.33 21.08
N LYS A 283 13.32 -9.87 21.61
CA LYS A 283 12.75 -10.31 22.89
C LYS A 283 11.96 -11.60 22.69
N GLU A 284 11.82 -12.36 23.78
CA GLU A 284 11.00 -13.58 23.81
C GLU A 284 9.51 -13.26 23.57
N ILE A 285 8.85 -14.07 22.71
CA ILE A 285 7.47 -13.86 22.26
C ILE A 285 6.46 -14.89 22.79
N GLU A 286 6.85 -16.12 23.11
CA GLU A 286 5.90 -17.17 23.50
C GLU A 286 5.30 -16.90 24.89
N SER A 287 6.12 -16.45 25.86
CA SER A 287 5.63 -16.10 27.19
C SER A 287 4.66 -14.92 27.14
N PHE A 288 4.94 -13.94 26.28
CA PHE A 288 4.04 -12.84 26.00
C PHE A 288 2.71 -13.33 25.43
N ILE A 289 2.74 -14.15 24.38
CA ILE A 289 1.52 -14.68 23.75
C ILE A 289 0.69 -15.47 24.78
N LYS A 290 1.31 -16.38 25.53
CA LYS A 290 0.64 -17.17 26.58
C LYS A 290 0.00 -16.28 27.64
N LYS A 291 0.74 -15.29 28.15
CA LYS A 291 0.22 -14.34 29.14
C LYS A 291 -0.95 -13.51 28.59
N PHE A 292 -0.83 -13.01 27.36
CA PHE A 292 -1.86 -12.21 26.71
C PHE A 292 -3.17 -13.01 26.54
N ILE A 293 -3.06 -14.29 26.15
CA ILE A 293 -4.21 -15.20 26.04
C ILE A 293 -4.86 -15.43 27.41
N LEU A 294 -4.08 -15.65 28.47
CA LEU A 294 -4.61 -15.82 29.82
C LEU A 294 -5.30 -14.55 30.33
N ASP A 295 -4.74 -13.38 30.05
CA ASP A 295 -5.30 -12.09 30.44
C ASP A 295 -6.59 -11.79 29.68
N LEU A 296 -6.67 -12.14 28.38
CA LEU A 296 -7.90 -12.10 27.59
C LEU A 296 -8.98 -12.99 28.19
N LYS A 297 -8.68 -14.26 28.50
CA LYS A 297 -9.66 -15.19 29.09
C LYS A 297 -10.12 -14.79 30.50
N LYS A 298 -9.38 -13.89 31.17
CA LYS A 298 -9.75 -13.31 32.48
C LYS A 298 -10.56 -12.02 32.36
N GLY A 299 -10.91 -11.58 31.15
CA GLY A 299 -11.68 -10.36 30.91
C GLY A 299 -10.90 -9.06 31.12
N LYS A 300 -9.56 -9.09 31.10
CA LYS A 300 -8.75 -7.87 31.33
C LYS A 300 -8.78 -6.88 30.17
N PHE A 301 -9.34 -7.28 29.03
CA PHE A 301 -9.34 -6.49 27.81
C PHE A 301 -10.76 -6.24 27.26
N ASP A 302 -11.81 -6.37 28.07
CA ASP A 302 -13.20 -6.30 27.61
C ASP A 302 -13.52 -5.00 26.86
N ASP A 303 -12.97 -3.87 27.34
CA ASP A 303 -13.11 -2.56 26.70
C ASP A 303 -12.43 -2.48 25.31
N ASP A 304 -11.49 -3.38 25.03
CA ASP A 304 -10.73 -3.44 23.78
C ASP A 304 -11.37 -4.38 22.73
N LEU A 305 -12.50 -5.02 23.04
CA LEU A 305 -13.15 -6.04 22.21
C LEU A 305 -14.17 -5.50 21.20
N ILE A 306 -14.39 -4.19 21.20
CA ILE A 306 -15.40 -3.54 20.35
C ILE A 306 -14.95 -3.53 18.89
N TYR A 307 -15.79 -4.09 18.01
CA TYR A 307 -15.71 -3.91 16.57
C TYR A 307 -16.45 -2.65 16.15
N ARG A 308 -15.93 -1.94 15.15
CA ARG A 308 -16.57 -0.76 14.54
C ARG A 308 -16.74 -0.98 13.04
N LYS A 309 -17.97 -0.87 12.53
CA LYS A 309 -18.23 -0.95 11.08
C LYS A 309 -19.28 0.03 10.62
N HIS A 310 -18.99 0.65 9.48
CA HIS A 310 -19.94 1.47 8.77
C HIS A 310 -21.00 0.64 8.04
N LEU A 311 -22.27 1.01 8.18
CA LEU A 311 -23.33 0.62 7.26
C LEU A 311 -23.10 1.36 5.94
N ARG A 312 -23.11 0.62 4.82
CA ARG A 312 -22.93 1.20 3.48
C ARG A 312 -24.26 1.46 2.78
N LYS A 313 -25.35 0.98 3.38
CA LYS A 313 -26.72 0.98 2.89
C LYS A 313 -27.65 1.00 4.11
N SER A 314 -28.92 1.29 3.87
CA SER A 314 -29.97 1.12 4.87
C SER A 314 -30.07 -0.35 5.34
N LEU A 315 -30.59 -0.59 6.55
CA LEU A 315 -30.66 -1.94 7.13
C LEU A 315 -31.60 -2.87 6.33
N GLU A 316 -32.59 -2.28 5.67
CA GLU A 316 -33.59 -2.93 4.82
C GLU A 316 -32.99 -3.46 3.51
N GLU A 317 -31.97 -2.77 2.97
CA GLU A 317 -31.30 -3.17 1.73
C GLU A 317 -30.38 -4.40 1.88
N TYR A 318 -30.10 -4.84 3.11
CA TYR A 318 -29.32 -6.05 3.37
C TYR A 318 -30.22 -7.30 3.37
N THR A 319 -30.49 -7.84 2.17
CA THR A 319 -31.42 -8.97 1.97
C THR A 319 -30.73 -10.33 1.77
N ALA A 320 -29.60 -10.38 1.06
CA ALA A 320 -28.98 -11.65 0.65
C ALA A 320 -28.11 -12.32 1.74
N THR A 321 -27.31 -11.53 2.45
CA THR A 321 -26.52 -11.98 3.61
C THR A 321 -26.65 -10.94 4.70
N THR A 322 -26.63 -11.37 5.96
CA THR A 322 -26.67 -10.43 7.10
C THR A 322 -25.29 -10.42 7.78
N PRO A 323 -24.43 -9.44 7.48
CA PRO A 323 -23.14 -9.29 8.14
C PRO A 323 -23.27 -9.12 9.66
N PRO A 324 -22.22 -9.40 10.45
CA PRO A 324 -22.27 -9.31 11.91
C PRO A 324 -22.73 -7.96 12.46
N HIS A 325 -22.16 -6.86 11.97
CA HIS A 325 -22.58 -5.50 12.33
C HIS A 325 -24.06 -5.20 11.99
N VAL A 326 -24.59 -5.75 10.90
CA VAL A 326 -26.02 -5.61 10.56
C VAL A 326 -26.88 -6.43 11.51
N LYS A 327 -26.45 -7.65 11.89
CA LYS A 327 -27.15 -8.47 12.90
C LYS A 327 -27.20 -7.77 14.25
N ALA A 328 -26.08 -7.20 14.70
CA ALA A 328 -26.01 -6.43 15.95
C ALA A 328 -26.96 -5.22 15.92
N ALA A 329 -26.95 -4.45 14.83
CA ALA A 329 -27.84 -3.30 14.68
C ALA A 329 -29.32 -3.69 14.69
N ARG A 330 -29.70 -4.81 14.04
CA ARG A 330 -31.09 -5.32 14.04
C ARG A 330 -31.57 -5.83 15.40
N LYS A 331 -30.67 -6.14 16.34
CA LYS A 331 -31.03 -6.52 17.71
C LYS A 331 -31.46 -5.30 18.55
N LEU A 332 -31.20 -4.06 18.11
CA LEU A 332 -31.62 -2.83 18.77
C LEU A 332 -33.05 -2.46 18.39
N GLU A 333 -33.80 -1.86 19.31
CA GLU A 333 -35.16 -1.34 19.04
C GLU A 333 -35.16 -0.22 17.98
N SER A 334 -34.14 0.63 18.03
CA SER A 334 -33.87 1.62 17.02
C SER A 334 -32.37 1.87 16.92
N PHE A 335 -31.88 2.07 15.69
CA PHE A 335 -30.50 2.41 15.43
C PHE A 335 -30.44 3.65 14.55
N TYR A 336 -29.78 4.70 15.05
CA TYR A 336 -29.59 5.96 14.34
C TYR A 336 -28.10 6.22 14.18
N GLY A 337 -27.63 6.24 12.94
CA GLY A 337 -26.25 6.53 12.59
C GLY A 337 -25.70 5.60 11.51
N ASP A 338 -24.44 5.84 11.15
CA ASP A 338 -23.79 5.10 10.07
C ASP A 338 -22.78 4.07 10.60
N VAL A 339 -22.46 4.08 11.89
CA VAL A 339 -21.43 3.22 12.50
C VAL A 339 -22.04 2.34 13.58
N VAL A 340 -21.95 1.03 13.39
CA VAL A 340 -22.35 0.05 14.40
C VAL A 340 -21.11 -0.35 15.21
N GLU A 341 -21.21 -0.17 16.52
CA GLU A 341 -20.26 -0.68 17.50
C GLU A 341 -20.84 -1.95 18.13
N TYR A 342 -20.11 -3.06 18.06
CA TYR A 342 -20.61 -4.35 18.53
C TYR A 342 -19.50 -5.24 19.09
N VAL A 343 -19.88 -6.17 19.96
CA VAL A 343 -19.01 -7.24 20.48
C VAL A 343 -19.52 -8.59 19.99
N MET A 344 -18.67 -9.61 20.06
CA MET A 344 -19.03 -10.99 19.79
C MET A 344 -19.28 -11.70 21.11
N THR A 345 -20.50 -12.19 21.27
CA THR A 345 -20.97 -12.93 22.44
C THR A 345 -21.20 -14.39 22.08
N GLU A 346 -21.49 -15.21 23.09
CA GLU A 346 -21.87 -16.62 22.90
C GLU A 346 -23.14 -16.78 22.02
N ASP A 347 -24.01 -15.75 21.93
CA ASP A 347 -25.17 -15.68 21.03
C ASP A 347 -24.88 -14.84 19.76
N GLY A 348 -23.61 -14.72 19.38
CA GLY A 348 -23.17 -13.98 18.21
C GLY A 348 -23.04 -12.46 18.44
N PRO A 349 -23.13 -11.64 17.38
CA PRO A 349 -22.83 -10.21 17.45
C PRO A 349 -23.94 -9.43 18.19
N GLU A 350 -23.55 -8.64 19.18
CA GLU A 350 -24.45 -7.77 19.95
C GLU A 350 -23.91 -6.34 20.00
N ALA A 351 -24.80 -5.37 19.82
CA ALA A 351 -24.43 -3.97 19.84
C ALA A 351 -24.01 -3.55 21.27
N VAL A 352 -23.01 -2.66 21.38
CA VAL A 352 -22.46 -2.25 22.69
C VAL A 352 -23.50 -1.62 23.62
N GLN A 353 -24.57 -1.04 23.05
CA GLN A 353 -25.68 -0.45 23.77
C GLN A 353 -26.56 -1.50 24.48
N GLN A 354 -26.53 -2.75 24.03
CA GLN A 354 -27.43 -3.80 24.52
C GLN A 354 -26.75 -5.18 24.44
N ILE A 355 -25.74 -5.37 25.27
CA ILE A 355 -25.09 -6.66 25.47
C ILE A 355 -25.91 -7.46 26.50
N LYS A 356 -26.40 -8.64 26.10
CA LYS A 356 -27.21 -9.54 26.93
C LYS A 356 -26.45 -10.80 27.32
N HIS A 357 -25.57 -11.26 26.44
CA HIS A 357 -24.86 -12.53 26.59
C HIS A 357 -23.40 -12.33 26.98
N LYS A 358 -22.78 -13.38 27.51
CA LYS A 358 -21.35 -13.37 27.84
C LYS A 358 -20.51 -13.23 26.58
N ILE A 359 -19.38 -12.55 26.73
CA ILE A 359 -18.40 -12.36 25.66
C ILE A 359 -17.81 -13.72 25.26
N ASP A 360 -17.77 -14.00 23.95
CA ASP A 360 -17.12 -15.17 23.40
C ASP A 360 -15.62 -14.91 23.26
N TYR A 361 -14.85 -15.15 24.33
CA TYR A 361 -13.39 -14.96 24.30
C TYR A 361 -12.68 -15.85 23.29
N ASP A 362 -13.21 -17.03 22.99
CA ASP A 362 -12.61 -17.94 22.02
C ASP A 362 -12.78 -17.40 20.59
N HIS A 363 -13.87 -16.68 20.29
CA HIS A 363 -13.97 -15.89 19.05
C HIS A 363 -12.80 -14.91 18.91
N TYR A 364 -12.51 -14.12 19.95
CA TYR A 364 -11.42 -13.13 19.89
C TYR A 364 -10.05 -13.80 19.81
N LEU A 365 -9.85 -14.91 20.52
CA LEU A 365 -8.65 -15.72 20.39
C LEU A 365 -8.46 -16.19 18.93
N ASP A 366 -9.49 -16.78 18.32
CA ASP A 366 -9.40 -17.39 17.00
C ASP A 366 -9.42 -16.39 15.84
N LYS A 367 -10.18 -15.30 15.97
CA LYS A 367 -10.40 -14.34 14.89
C LYS A 367 -9.56 -13.08 15.00
N GLN A 368 -9.05 -12.75 16.19
CA GLN A 368 -8.24 -11.54 16.41
C GLN A 368 -6.78 -11.86 16.76
N ILE A 369 -6.51 -12.79 17.68
CA ILE A 369 -5.14 -13.04 18.18
C ILE A 369 -4.38 -14.07 17.33
N LYS A 370 -4.94 -15.27 17.20
CA LYS A 370 -4.36 -16.38 16.44
C LYS A 370 -3.89 -15.96 15.04
N PRO A 371 -4.70 -15.22 14.24
CA PRO A 371 -4.32 -14.93 12.87
C PRO A 371 -3.15 -13.94 12.73
N ILE A 372 -2.85 -13.19 13.80
CA ILE A 372 -1.68 -12.29 13.89
C ILE A 372 -0.48 -13.10 14.37
N ALA A 373 -0.64 -13.89 15.44
CA ALA A 373 0.43 -14.72 15.99
C ALA A 373 0.97 -15.72 14.95
N GLU A 374 0.09 -16.44 14.25
CA GLU A 374 0.48 -17.43 13.22
C GLU A 374 1.29 -16.82 12.07
N SER A 375 0.99 -15.57 11.70
CA SER A 375 1.70 -14.88 10.62
C SER A 375 3.19 -14.64 10.92
N ILE A 376 3.55 -14.77 12.19
CA ILE A 376 4.88 -14.50 12.75
C ILE A 376 5.53 -15.79 13.26
N LEU A 377 4.80 -16.61 14.04
CA LEU A 377 5.32 -17.84 14.66
C LEU A 377 5.88 -18.83 13.63
N VAL A 378 5.39 -18.77 12.38
CA VAL A 378 5.93 -19.53 11.26
C VAL A 378 7.42 -19.30 11.02
N PHE A 379 7.96 -18.11 11.32
CA PHE A 379 9.38 -17.80 11.18
C PHE A 379 10.23 -18.40 12.31
N PHE A 380 9.59 -18.82 13.41
CA PHE A 380 10.23 -19.44 14.56
C PHE A 380 9.99 -20.95 14.62
N ASN A 381 9.44 -21.56 13.56
CA ASN A 381 9.03 -22.97 13.53
C ASN A 381 8.12 -23.35 14.72
N ARG A 382 7.23 -22.43 15.13
CA ARG A 382 6.25 -22.64 16.19
C ARG A 382 4.84 -22.62 15.64
N LYS A 383 3.94 -23.40 16.26
CA LYS A 383 2.51 -23.35 15.98
C LYS A 383 1.77 -22.68 17.13
N PHE A 384 0.72 -21.95 16.80
CA PHE A 384 -0.08 -21.27 17.81
C PHE A 384 -0.76 -22.28 18.75
N GLU A 385 -1.20 -23.43 18.23
CA GLU A 385 -1.84 -24.49 19.00
C GLU A 385 -0.95 -25.04 20.12
N ASP A 386 0.37 -25.09 19.92
CA ASP A 386 1.31 -25.60 20.92
C ASP A 386 1.38 -24.64 22.12
N LEU A 387 1.22 -23.34 21.88
CA LEU A 387 1.20 -22.31 22.92
C LEU A 387 -0.11 -22.34 23.72
N VAL A 388 -1.23 -22.67 23.08
CA VAL A 388 -2.55 -22.75 23.72
C VAL A 388 -2.71 -24.03 24.54
N LYS A 389 -2.24 -25.19 24.04
CA LYS A 389 -2.35 -26.48 24.75
C LYS A 389 -1.54 -26.53 26.05
N GLY A 390 -0.39 -25.85 26.09
CA GLY A 390 0.44 -25.74 27.30
C GLY A 390 -0.21 -24.93 28.44
N SER A 391 -1.26 -24.16 28.17
CA SER A 391 -2.03 -23.41 29.19
C SER A 391 -3.21 -24.19 29.79
N SER A 392 -3.58 -25.35 29.24
CA SER A 392 -4.75 -26.14 29.67
C SER A 392 -4.40 -27.47 30.35
N GLN A 393 -3.16 -27.70 30.77
CA GLN A 393 -2.76 -28.94 31.45
C GLN A 393 -2.52 -28.69 32.95
N LYS A 394 -3.61 -28.66 33.73
CA LYS A 394 -3.62 -29.33 35.03
C LYS A 394 -4.45 -30.59 34.84
N GLY A 395 -3.75 -31.70 34.58
CA GLY A 395 -4.37 -33.01 34.45
C GLY A 395 -4.99 -33.41 35.79
N LEU A 396 -6.22 -33.92 35.72
CA LEU A 396 -7.07 -34.34 36.83
C LEU A 396 -6.59 -35.64 37.51
N PHE A 397 -5.27 -35.82 37.71
CA PHE A 397 -4.66 -37.01 38.32
C PHE A 397 -3.40 -36.72 39.15
N GLU A 398 -3.21 -35.49 39.64
CA GLU A 398 -2.25 -35.23 40.72
C GLU A 398 -2.99 -34.86 42.00
N PHE A 399 -3.45 -35.89 42.72
CA PHE A 399 -3.67 -35.91 44.16
C PHE A 399 -3.33 -37.30 44.69
#